data_AF-A0A1A9AF73-F1
#
_entry.id   AF-A0A1A9AF73-F1
#
_cell.length_a   1.000
_cell.length_b   1.000
_cell.length_c   1.000
_cell.angle_alpha   90.00
_cell.angle_beta   90.00
_cell.angle_gamma   90.00
#
_symmetry.space_group_name_H-M   'P 1'
#
loop_
_entity.id
_entity.type
_entity.pdbx_description
1 polymer ?
#
loop_
_entity_poly.entity_id
_entity_poly.type
_entity_poly.pdbx_seq_one_letter_code
_entity_poly.pdbx_strand_id
1 'polypeptide(L)'
;MSTVIDDTTFWTSLKEQNLSENETLGNYYGKFDNMCSVKDNEKYCAVGKDQYSNCDYAKKLYHDLYGNTIKYENSDEDFATLYNYQSKFCNYLKYWLYDKIIFNKFGDDKIIEVLEAVKTGNKYQLAMDLYYNCNFDILELEKIKEIKLFYDYIVTYDSDKNKSSINDKVCGTNYKTTLNKMIGLYNNRNAYCEQQSNEYCSEFKECYQTHNVNKLCKLQCNVEGDPSQEEALPLCSGVDSSTQDSSGLNTPGGRLDQYTDIEHPENPSISITTAVVPTMVVLFVIFPILYKLTPVGSRLRKYILRIKNFLLNSNENSTGTIFEHISESDNENYKKSSHYLAYHSS
;
A
#
# COMPACT_ATOMS: atom_id res chain seq x y z
N MET A 1 -30.48 2.76 -26.23
CA MET A 1 -30.67 1.31 -25.96
C MET A 1 -29.36 0.81 -25.37
N SER A 2 -29.28 0.66 -24.04
CA SER A 2 -28.03 0.26 -23.37
C SER A 2 -27.79 -1.22 -23.70
N THR A 3 -26.72 -1.50 -24.44
CA THR A 3 -26.22 -2.85 -24.65
C THR A 3 -25.78 -3.38 -23.30
N VAL A 4 -26.47 -4.40 -22.78
CA VAL A 4 -26.04 -5.12 -21.59
C VAL A 4 -24.76 -5.85 -21.97
N ILE A 5 -23.62 -5.22 -21.71
CA ILE A 5 -22.31 -5.87 -21.82
C ILE A 5 -22.29 -6.96 -20.75
N ASP A 6 -21.93 -8.18 -21.15
CA ASP A 6 -21.73 -9.28 -20.20
C ASP A 6 -20.65 -8.88 -19.17
N ASP A 7 -20.96 -9.12 -17.89
CA ASP A 7 -20.13 -8.69 -16.76
C ASP A 7 -18.69 -9.21 -16.89
N THR A 8 -18.55 -10.47 -17.28
CA THR A 8 -17.23 -11.11 -17.49
C THR A 8 -16.41 -10.40 -18.57
N THR A 9 -17.07 -10.04 -19.68
CA THR A 9 -16.45 -9.33 -20.79
C THR A 9 -16.01 -7.92 -20.37
N PHE A 10 -16.82 -7.22 -19.60
CA PHE A 10 -16.48 -5.89 -19.07
C PHE A 10 -15.21 -5.92 -18.23
N TRP A 11 -15.17 -6.77 -17.19
CA TRP A 11 -14.01 -6.87 -16.28
C TRP A 11 -12.74 -7.30 -17.00
N THR A 12 -12.84 -8.25 -17.92
CA THR A 12 -11.70 -8.70 -18.74
C THR A 12 -11.13 -7.54 -19.55
N SER A 13 -12.01 -6.74 -20.17
CA SER A 13 -11.60 -5.62 -21.01
C SER A 13 -10.93 -4.48 -20.23
N LEU A 14 -11.35 -4.23 -18.98
CA LEU A 14 -10.71 -3.24 -18.10
C LEU A 14 -9.33 -3.72 -17.66
N LYS A 15 -9.24 -4.98 -17.23
CA LYS A 15 -7.97 -5.59 -16.83
C LYS A 15 -6.95 -5.50 -17.96
N GLU A 16 -7.29 -5.95 -19.16
CA GLU A 16 -6.37 -5.94 -20.30
C GLU A 16 -5.84 -4.54 -20.61
N GLN A 17 -6.72 -3.52 -20.61
CA GLN A 17 -6.30 -2.15 -20.82
C GLN A 17 -5.35 -1.67 -19.72
N ASN A 18 -5.71 -1.85 -18.46
CA ASN A 18 -4.90 -1.39 -17.33
C ASN A 18 -3.52 -2.07 -17.26
N LEU A 19 -3.45 -3.38 -17.54
CA LEU A 19 -2.17 -4.10 -17.57
C LEU A 19 -1.31 -3.66 -18.77
N SER A 20 -1.93 -3.26 -19.90
CA SER A 20 -1.20 -2.78 -21.09
C SER A 20 -0.64 -1.36 -20.92
N GLU A 21 -1.37 -0.48 -20.23
CA GLU A 21 -0.97 0.92 -20.05
C GLU A 21 -0.08 1.14 -18.83
N ASN A 22 -0.23 0.32 -17.79
CA ASN A 22 0.63 0.32 -16.62
C ASN A 22 1.53 -0.92 -16.63
N GLU A 23 2.64 -0.83 -17.36
CA GLU A 23 3.61 -1.92 -17.53
C GLU A 23 4.09 -2.49 -16.19
N THR A 24 4.31 -1.63 -15.18
CA THR A 24 4.74 -2.09 -13.86
C THR A 24 3.67 -2.98 -13.22
N LEU A 25 2.40 -2.56 -13.25
CA LEU A 25 1.28 -3.38 -12.77
C LEU A 25 1.18 -4.69 -13.56
N GLY A 26 1.27 -4.63 -14.90
CA GLY A 26 1.27 -5.80 -15.78
C GLY A 26 2.32 -6.84 -15.40
N ASN A 27 3.56 -6.40 -15.20
CA ASN A 27 4.67 -7.26 -14.81
C ASN A 27 4.43 -7.93 -13.45
N TYR A 28 3.98 -7.18 -12.43
CA TYR A 28 3.71 -7.75 -11.12
C TYR A 28 2.49 -8.65 -11.08
N TYR A 29 1.42 -8.29 -11.80
CA TYR A 29 0.24 -9.12 -11.95
C TYR A 29 0.64 -10.51 -12.48
N GLY A 30 1.47 -10.56 -13.54
CA GLY A 30 1.97 -11.83 -14.09
C GLY A 30 2.81 -12.63 -13.09
N LYS A 31 3.63 -11.98 -12.27
CA LYS A 31 4.40 -12.65 -11.20
C LYS A 31 3.49 -13.24 -10.13
N PHE A 32 2.47 -12.50 -9.70
CA PHE A 32 1.51 -12.97 -8.71
C PHE A 32 0.69 -14.16 -9.22
N ASP A 33 0.27 -14.12 -10.49
CA ASP A 33 -0.55 -15.16 -11.10
C ASP A 33 0.21 -16.48 -11.32
N ASN A 34 1.52 -16.38 -11.55
CA ASN A 34 2.38 -17.53 -11.81
C ASN A 34 3.00 -18.13 -10.54
N MET A 35 2.50 -17.76 -9.35
CA MET A 35 3.19 -18.03 -8.10
C MET A 35 3.37 -19.53 -7.84
N CYS A 36 2.32 -20.32 -7.63
CA CYS A 36 2.45 -21.75 -7.35
C CYS A 36 2.29 -22.66 -8.58
N SER A 37 2.07 -22.07 -9.76
CA SER A 37 2.00 -22.78 -11.03
C SER A 37 3.39 -23.05 -11.66
N VAL A 38 4.41 -22.28 -11.28
CA VAL A 38 5.79 -22.39 -11.79
C VAL A 38 6.70 -23.14 -10.81
N LYS A 39 7.57 -24.01 -11.35
CA LYS A 39 8.45 -24.88 -10.53
C LYS A 39 9.45 -24.08 -9.68
N ASP A 40 10.00 -22.99 -10.22
CA ASP A 40 11.02 -22.18 -9.53
C ASP A 40 10.50 -21.52 -8.25
N ASN A 41 9.19 -21.36 -8.15
CA ASN A 41 8.51 -20.78 -7.00
C ASN A 41 8.04 -21.83 -5.98
N GLU A 42 8.18 -23.13 -6.25
CA GLU A 42 7.67 -24.21 -5.40
C GLU A 42 8.17 -24.11 -3.95
N LYS A 43 9.40 -23.62 -3.75
CA LYS A 43 10.00 -23.35 -2.43
C LYS A 43 9.24 -22.35 -1.56
N TYR A 44 8.35 -21.54 -2.14
CA TYR A 44 7.53 -20.55 -1.44
C TYR A 44 6.09 -21.03 -1.20
N CYS A 45 5.67 -22.09 -1.88
CA CYS A 45 4.31 -22.60 -1.82
C CYS A 45 4.12 -23.54 -0.63
N ALA A 46 2.91 -23.53 -0.06
CA ALA A 46 2.58 -24.43 1.05
C ALA A 46 2.48 -25.91 0.62
N VAL A 47 2.28 -26.15 -0.68
CA VAL A 47 2.14 -27.48 -1.28
C VAL A 47 2.96 -27.56 -2.56
N GLY A 48 3.38 -28.77 -2.92
CA GLY A 48 4.08 -29.01 -4.19
C GLY A 48 3.18 -28.85 -5.41
N LYS A 49 3.80 -28.72 -6.60
CA LYS A 49 3.10 -28.40 -7.85
C LYS A 49 2.00 -29.41 -8.24
N ASP A 50 2.23 -30.70 -8.00
CA ASP A 50 1.27 -31.75 -8.35
C ASP A 50 0.00 -31.64 -7.49
N GLN A 51 0.16 -31.34 -6.20
CA GLN A 51 -0.98 -31.12 -5.30
C GLN A 51 -1.71 -29.82 -5.65
N TYR A 52 -0.97 -28.74 -5.90
CA TYR A 52 -1.54 -27.46 -6.34
C TYR A 52 -2.40 -27.61 -7.61
N SER A 53 -1.92 -28.40 -8.59
CA SER A 53 -2.63 -28.58 -9.87
C SER A 53 -4.02 -29.19 -9.70
N ASN A 54 -4.19 -30.04 -8.67
CA ASN A 54 -5.44 -30.72 -8.33
C ASN A 54 -6.38 -29.91 -7.41
N CYS A 55 -5.95 -28.74 -6.94
CA CYS A 55 -6.78 -27.87 -6.12
C CYS A 55 -7.93 -27.23 -6.92
N ASP A 56 -9.04 -26.95 -6.23
CA ASP A 56 -10.07 -26.05 -6.74
C ASP A 56 -9.54 -24.61 -6.85
N TYR A 57 -10.30 -23.72 -7.51
CA TYR A 57 -9.87 -22.35 -7.76
C TYR A 57 -9.60 -21.54 -6.50
N ALA A 58 -10.37 -21.73 -5.43
CA ALA A 58 -10.19 -20.99 -4.18
C ALA A 58 -8.90 -21.44 -3.48
N LYS A 59 -8.65 -22.75 -3.42
CA LYS A 59 -7.40 -23.29 -2.87
C LYS A 59 -6.18 -22.91 -3.69
N LYS A 60 -6.29 -22.84 -5.02
CA LYS A 60 -5.21 -22.32 -5.86
C LYS A 60 -4.90 -20.87 -5.50
N LEU A 61 -5.93 -20.02 -5.45
CA LEU A 61 -5.75 -18.61 -5.10
C LEU A 61 -5.19 -18.42 -3.68
N TYR A 62 -5.63 -19.23 -2.71
CA TYR A 62 -5.04 -19.28 -1.37
C TYR A 62 -3.53 -19.57 -1.44
N HIS A 63 -3.13 -20.62 -2.16
CA HIS A 63 -1.72 -21.00 -2.27
C HIS A 63 -0.90 -19.95 -3.00
N ASP A 64 -1.44 -19.34 -4.05
CA ASP A 64 -0.77 -18.26 -4.77
C ASP A 64 -0.60 -17.02 -3.87
N LEU A 65 -1.64 -16.61 -3.14
CA LEU A 65 -1.56 -15.50 -2.18
C LEU A 65 -0.54 -15.79 -1.08
N TYR A 66 -0.57 -16.99 -0.50
CA TYR A 66 0.42 -17.44 0.50
C TYR A 66 1.84 -17.44 -0.07
N GLY A 67 2.03 -17.98 -1.28
CA GLY A 67 3.33 -17.99 -1.92
C GLY A 67 3.86 -16.56 -2.09
N ASN A 68 3.03 -15.66 -2.62
CA ASN A 68 3.39 -14.26 -2.84
C ASN A 68 3.80 -13.56 -1.54
N THR A 69 3.14 -13.87 -0.42
CA THR A 69 3.50 -13.30 0.89
C THR A 69 4.83 -13.84 1.39
N ILE A 70 5.07 -15.15 1.32
CA ILE A 70 6.34 -15.76 1.72
C ILE A 70 7.50 -15.27 0.86
N LYS A 71 7.31 -15.16 -0.46
CA LYS A 71 8.34 -14.68 -1.39
C LYS A 71 8.69 -13.22 -1.12
N TYR A 72 7.70 -12.37 -0.84
CA TYR A 72 7.93 -11.00 -0.38
C TYR A 72 8.68 -10.96 0.96
N GLU A 73 8.27 -11.78 1.94
CA GLU A 73 8.90 -11.82 3.25
C GLU A 73 10.38 -12.21 3.18
N ASN A 74 10.69 -13.16 2.30
CA ASN A 74 12.04 -13.67 2.03
C ASN A 74 12.91 -12.70 1.23
N SER A 75 12.38 -11.54 0.84
CA SER A 75 13.15 -10.48 0.18
C SER A 75 13.72 -10.94 -1.17
N ASP A 76 12.96 -11.76 -1.90
CA ASP A 76 13.30 -12.27 -3.22
C ASP A 76 13.48 -11.13 -4.25
N GLU A 77 14.39 -11.31 -5.20
CA GLU A 77 14.73 -10.26 -6.17
C GLU A 77 13.57 -9.87 -7.09
N ASP A 78 12.59 -10.77 -7.28
CA ASP A 78 11.44 -10.50 -8.14
C ASP A 78 10.61 -9.30 -7.68
N PHE A 79 10.60 -9.01 -6.38
CA PHE A 79 9.89 -7.90 -5.78
C PHE A 79 10.81 -6.75 -5.35
N ALA A 80 12.10 -6.79 -5.72
CA ALA A 80 13.12 -5.84 -5.29
C ALA A 80 12.72 -4.37 -5.50
N THR A 81 12.15 -4.04 -6.67
CA THR A 81 11.81 -2.65 -7.00
C THR A 81 10.60 -2.12 -6.24
N LEU A 82 9.84 -2.99 -5.54
CA LEU A 82 8.69 -2.59 -4.72
C LEU A 82 8.97 -2.57 -3.21
N TYR A 83 10.16 -3.00 -2.75
CA TYR A 83 10.46 -2.99 -1.30
C TYR A 83 10.47 -1.60 -0.68
N ASN A 84 10.83 -0.57 -1.44
CA ASN A 84 10.77 0.83 -1.01
C ASN A 84 9.41 1.48 -1.32
N TYR A 85 8.47 0.73 -1.91
CA TYR A 85 7.13 1.18 -2.28
C TYR A 85 6.09 0.16 -1.79
N GLN A 86 6.10 -0.08 -0.48
CA GLN A 86 5.27 -1.09 0.19
C GLN A 86 3.77 -0.89 -0.09
N SER A 87 3.30 0.36 -0.11
CA SER A 87 1.90 0.68 -0.46
C SER A 87 1.56 0.29 -1.90
N LYS A 88 2.50 0.49 -2.82
CA LYS A 88 2.36 0.09 -4.22
C LYS A 88 2.31 -1.43 -4.37
N PHE A 89 3.17 -2.17 -3.66
CA PHE A 89 3.07 -3.64 -3.60
C PHE A 89 1.71 -4.09 -3.09
N CYS A 90 1.24 -3.52 -1.97
CA CYS A 90 -0.05 -3.85 -1.38
C CYS A 90 -1.19 -3.64 -2.37
N ASN A 91 -1.22 -2.46 -2.99
CA ASN A 91 -2.25 -2.10 -3.96
C ASN A 91 -2.24 -3.04 -5.17
N TYR A 92 -1.06 -3.40 -5.70
CA TYR A 92 -0.95 -4.32 -6.84
C TYR A 92 -1.35 -5.75 -6.48
N LEU A 93 -0.97 -6.22 -5.29
CA LEU A 93 -1.36 -7.54 -4.80
C LEU A 93 -2.89 -7.63 -4.61
N LYS A 94 -3.50 -6.59 -4.01
CA LYS A 94 -4.96 -6.48 -3.88
C LYS A 94 -5.66 -6.39 -5.22
N TYR A 95 -5.13 -5.60 -6.16
CA TYR A 95 -5.66 -5.51 -7.52
C TYR A 95 -5.76 -6.90 -8.18
N TRP A 96 -4.68 -7.68 -8.13
CA TRP A 96 -4.66 -9.04 -8.65
C TRP A 96 -5.62 -9.96 -7.89
N LEU A 97 -5.61 -9.92 -6.55
CA LEU A 97 -6.47 -10.74 -5.72
C LEU A 97 -7.97 -10.50 -6.01
N TYR A 98 -8.38 -9.23 -6.05
CA TYR A 98 -9.76 -8.83 -6.32
C TYR A 98 -10.18 -9.19 -7.74
N ASP A 99 -9.30 -9.07 -8.73
CA ASP A 99 -9.56 -9.54 -10.10
C ASP A 99 -9.86 -11.05 -10.13
N LYS A 100 -9.06 -11.86 -9.42
CA LYS A 100 -9.26 -13.31 -9.34
C LYS A 100 -10.54 -13.69 -8.60
N ILE A 101 -10.87 -12.99 -7.52
CA ILE A 101 -12.13 -13.19 -6.78
C ILE A 101 -13.34 -12.89 -7.68
N ILE A 102 -13.31 -11.78 -8.42
CA ILE A 102 -14.38 -11.36 -9.34
C ILE A 102 -14.53 -12.37 -10.49
N PHE A 103 -13.42 -12.74 -11.14
CA PHE A 103 -13.44 -13.67 -12.27
C PHE A 103 -14.06 -15.03 -11.90
N ASN A 104 -13.71 -15.55 -10.72
CA ASN A 104 -14.23 -16.83 -10.24
C ASN A 104 -15.57 -16.74 -9.50
N LYS A 105 -16.11 -15.52 -9.31
CA LYS A 105 -17.40 -15.25 -8.65
C LYS A 105 -17.49 -15.90 -7.26
N PHE A 106 -16.44 -15.76 -6.45
CA PHE A 106 -16.41 -16.34 -5.11
C PHE A 106 -17.44 -15.69 -4.19
N GLY A 107 -18.16 -16.54 -3.45
CA GLY A 107 -18.97 -16.12 -2.31
C GLY A 107 -18.12 -15.92 -1.04
N ASP A 108 -18.75 -15.44 0.03
CA ASP A 108 -18.07 -15.02 1.25
C ASP A 108 -17.23 -16.13 1.89
N ASP A 109 -17.71 -17.38 1.86
CA ASP A 109 -16.99 -18.55 2.39
C ASP A 109 -15.65 -18.76 1.68
N LYS A 110 -15.65 -18.64 0.35
CA LYS A 110 -14.45 -18.78 -0.48
C LYS A 110 -13.53 -17.58 -0.39
N ILE A 111 -14.07 -16.37 -0.23
CA ILE A 111 -13.26 -15.17 0.00
C ILE A 111 -12.52 -15.30 1.34
N ILE A 112 -13.21 -15.73 2.40
CA ILE A 112 -12.60 -15.97 3.71
C ILE A 112 -11.54 -17.08 3.60
N GLU A 113 -11.85 -18.20 2.94
CA GLU A 113 -10.89 -19.30 2.69
C GLU A 113 -9.59 -18.78 2.08
N VAL A 114 -9.66 -17.92 1.06
CA VAL A 114 -8.49 -17.32 0.41
C VAL A 114 -7.73 -16.39 1.36
N LEU A 115 -8.43 -15.52 2.09
CA LEU A 115 -7.81 -14.53 2.98
C LEU A 115 -7.11 -15.16 4.19
N GLU A 116 -7.44 -16.40 4.57
CA GLU A 116 -6.68 -17.13 5.60
C GLU A 116 -5.17 -17.22 5.26
N ALA A 117 -4.77 -17.10 4.00
CA ALA A 117 -3.37 -17.07 3.57
C ALA A 117 -2.57 -15.89 4.16
N VAL A 118 -3.24 -14.79 4.53
CA VAL A 118 -2.63 -13.58 5.09
C VAL A 118 -3.03 -13.34 6.55
N LYS A 119 -3.59 -14.35 7.21
CA LYS A 119 -4.05 -14.22 8.59
C LYS A 119 -2.87 -14.19 9.56
N THR A 120 -2.79 -13.09 10.30
CA THR A 120 -1.80 -12.88 11.37
C THR A 120 -2.54 -12.56 12.67
N GLY A 121 -2.68 -13.56 13.54
CA GLY A 121 -3.48 -13.45 14.76
C GLY A 121 -4.96 -13.26 14.44
N ASN A 122 -5.54 -12.15 14.89
CA ASN A 122 -6.96 -11.82 14.67
C ASN A 122 -7.19 -10.87 13.48
N LYS A 123 -6.17 -10.65 12.64
CA LYS A 123 -6.24 -9.73 11.50
C LYS A 123 -5.79 -10.44 10.23
N TYR A 124 -6.30 -9.98 9.09
CA TYR A 124 -5.83 -10.39 7.77
C TYR A 124 -4.89 -9.30 7.27
N GLN A 125 -3.59 -9.53 7.37
CA GLN A 125 -2.59 -8.53 7.02
C GLN A 125 -1.25 -9.17 6.64
N LEU A 126 -0.58 -8.55 5.68
CA LEU A 126 0.82 -8.81 5.37
C LEU A 126 1.69 -7.73 6.03
N ALA A 127 2.51 -8.14 6.99
CA ALA A 127 3.45 -7.26 7.66
C ALA A 127 4.62 -6.96 6.72
N MET A 128 4.69 -5.73 6.21
CA MET A 128 5.74 -5.37 5.27
C MET A 128 6.96 -4.85 5.99
N ASP A 129 6.84 -3.85 6.86
CA ASP A 129 7.97 -3.36 7.66
C ASP A 129 7.52 -2.95 9.08
N LEU A 130 8.29 -2.08 9.75
CA LEU A 130 7.96 -1.60 11.10
C LEU A 130 6.79 -0.61 11.13
N TYR A 131 6.48 0.03 10.00
CA TYR A 131 5.58 1.17 9.91
C TYR A 131 4.36 0.92 9.00
N TYR A 132 4.41 -0.13 8.17
CA TYR A 132 3.41 -0.43 7.16
C TYR A 132 2.99 -1.90 7.18
N ASN A 133 1.68 -2.10 7.29
CA ASN A 133 1.01 -3.38 7.10
C ASN A 133 0.01 -3.22 5.95
N CYS A 134 0.02 -4.17 5.02
CA CYS A 134 -1.03 -4.30 4.02
C CYS A 134 -2.21 -5.02 4.66
N ASN A 135 -3.34 -4.34 4.84
CA ASN A 135 -4.50 -4.92 5.54
C ASN A 135 -5.51 -5.41 4.51
N PHE A 136 -6.09 -6.58 4.73
CA PHE A 136 -7.12 -7.14 3.86
C PHE A 136 -8.42 -7.18 4.63
N ASP A 137 -9.40 -6.38 4.21
CA ASP A 137 -10.73 -6.44 4.81
C ASP A 137 -11.52 -7.60 4.20
N ILE A 138 -12.31 -8.27 5.03
CA ILE A 138 -13.29 -9.25 4.53
C ILE A 138 -14.45 -8.45 3.95
N LEU A 139 -14.63 -8.55 2.65
CA LEU A 139 -15.63 -7.82 1.89
C LEU A 139 -16.44 -8.78 1.05
N GLU A 140 -17.74 -8.52 0.93
CA GLU A 140 -18.61 -9.24 0.00
C GLU A 140 -18.20 -8.96 -1.45
N LEU A 141 -18.52 -9.88 -2.35
CA LEU A 141 -18.15 -9.80 -3.77
C LEU A 141 -18.52 -8.47 -4.44
N GLU A 142 -19.70 -7.93 -4.17
CA GLU A 142 -20.14 -6.65 -4.76
C GLU A 142 -19.30 -5.47 -4.26
N LYS A 143 -18.85 -5.48 -3.00
CA LYS A 143 -17.93 -4.47 -2.46
C LYS A 143 -16.55 -4.58 -3.09
N ILE A 144 -16.07 -5.81 -3.29
CA ILE A 144 -14.82 -6.08 -4.02
C ILE A 144 -14.90 -5.53 -5.44
N LYS A 145 -16.04 -5.70 -6.14
CA LYS A 145 -16.28 -5.08 -7.45
C LYS A 145 -16.23 -3.55 -7.39
N GLU A 146 -16.89 -2.92 -6.41
CA GLU A 146 -16.85 -1.45 -6.25
C GLU A 146 -15.40 -0.94 -6.07
N ILE A 147 -14.60 -1.59 -5.22
CA ILE A 147 -13.20 -1.23 -4.99
C ILE A 147 -12.33 -1.52 -6.22
N LYS A 148 -12.51 -2.68 -6.86
CA LYS A 148 -11.73 -3.03 -8.05
C LYS A 148 -11.98 -2.04 -9.19
N LEU A 149 -13.23 -1.63 -9.41
CA LEU A 149 -13.55 -0.58 -10.39
C LEU A 149 -12.87 0.75 -10.06
N PHE A 150 -12.81 1.11 -8.77
CA PHE A 150 -12.09 2.30 -8.32
C PHE A 150 -10.56 2.17 -8.54
N TYR A 151 -9.99 1.00 -8.26
CA TYR A 151 -8.60 0.68 -8.53
C TYR A 151 -8.28 0.79 -10.03
N ASP A 152 -9.14 0.22 -10.88
CA ASP A 152 -9.04 0.29 -12.32
C ASP A 152 -9.00 1.73 -12.84
N TYR A 153 -9.73 2.62 -12.17
CA TYR A 153 -9.74 4.05 -12.50
C TYR A 153 -8.48 4.77 -12.03
N ILE A 154 -8.10 4.63 -10.75
CA ILE A 154 -7.00 5.41 -10.17
C ILE A 154 -5.62 4.98 -10.67
N VAL A 155 -5.44 3.71 -11.04
CA VAL A 155 -4.14 3.17 -11.46
C VAL A 155 -3.69 3.69 -12.83
N THR A 156 -4.62 4.17 -13.64
CA THR A 156 -4.41 4.80 -14.96
C THR A 156 -4.90 6.25 -15.00
N TYR A 157 -5.15 6.86 -13.83
CA TYR A 157 -5.58 8.25 -13.76
C TYR A 157 -4.44 9.20 -14.11
N ASP A 158 -4.66 10.03 -15.12
CA ASP A 158 -3.78 11.11 -15.52
C ASP A 158 -4.28 12.42 -14.88
N SER A 159 -3.52 12.94 -13.91
CA SER A 159 -3.87 14.16 -13.17
C SER A 159 -3.85 15.41 -14.05
N ASP A 160 -3.00 15.45 -15.09
CA ASP A 160 -2.93 16.59 -15.99
C ASP A 160 -4.16 16.63 -16.91
N LYS A 161 -4.59 15.44 -17.35
CA LYS A 161 -5.81 15.28 -18.18
C LYS A 161 -7.09 15.19 -17.37
N ASN A 162 -7.00 15.06 -16.05
CA ASN A 162 -8.12 14.85 -15.15
C ASN A 162 -9.03 13.68 -15.58
N LYS A 163 -8.43 12.61 -16.14
CA LYS A 163 -9.12 11.52 -16.81
C LYS A 163 -8.32 10.23 -16.66
N SER A 164 -9.02 9.11 -16.41
CA SER A 164 -8.44 7.77 -16.54
C SER A 164 -8.63 7.27 -17.98
N SER A 165 -7.74 6.41 -18.42
CA SER A 165 -7.85 5.77 -19.73
C SER A 165 -9.07 4.86 -19.88
N ILE A 166 -9.58 4.30 -18.78
CA ILE A 166 -10.75 3.42 -18.81
C ILE A 166 -12.08 4.18 -18.97
N ASN A 167 -12.04 5.52 -18.91
CA ASN A 167 -13.23 6.36 -18.92
C ASN A 167 -14.22 5.96 -20.01
N ASP A 168 -13.74 5.80 -21.25
CA ASP A 168 -14.61 5.56 -22.40
C ASP A 168 -15.22 4.15 -22.38
N LYS A 169 -14.54 3.16 -21.78
CA LYS A 169 -15.09 1.82 -21.56
C LYS A 169 -16.15 1.79 -20.46
N VAL A 170 -15.99 2.62 -19.42
CA VAL A 170 -16.98 2.74 -18.36
C VAL A 170 -18.19 3.55 -18.84
N CYS A 171 -17.96 4.53 -19.72
CA CYS A 171 -19.03 5.27 -20.38
C CYS A 171 -19.92 4.33 -21.21
N GLY A 172 -21.23 4.41 -21.00
CA GLY A 172 -22.21 3.51 -21.64
C GLY A 172 -22.59 2.27 -20.82
N THR A 173 -21.94 2.03 -19.68
CA THR A 173 -22.26 0.95 -18.75
C THR A 173 -22.98 1.45 -17.49
N ASN A 174 -23.59 0.53 -16.74
CA ASN A 174 -24.13 0.81 -15.40
C ASN A 174 -23.02 1.13 -14.36
N TYR A 175 -21.77 0.74 -14.64
CA TYR A 175 -20.62 0.96 -13.75
C TYR A 175 -20.24 2.43 -13.60
N LYS A 176 -20.64 3.32 -14.52
CA LYS A 176 -20.43 4.77 -14.37
C LYS A 176 -20.94 5.30 -13.04
N THR A 177 -22.16 4.92 -12.66
CA THR A 177 -22.79 5.41 -11.42
C THR A 177 -22.02 4.92 -10.20
N THR A 178 -21.65 3.64 -10.20
CA THR A 178 -20.85 3.01 -9.16
C THR A 178 -19.48 3.68 -9.01
N LEU A 179 -18.76 3.88 -10.11
CA LEU A 179 -17.46 4.54 -10.09
C LEU A 179 -17.56 5.98 -9.58
N ASN A 180 -18.55 6.75 -10.04
CA ASN A 180 -18.76 8.13 -9.58
C ASN A 180 -19.12 8.23 -8.09
N LYS A 181 -19.83 7.22 -7.56
CA LYS A 181 -20.07 7.09 -6.12
C LYS A 181 -18.75 6.85 -5.38
N MET A 182 -17.94 5.89 -5.83
CA MET A 182 -16.63 5.59 -5.21
C MET A 182 -15.69 6.79 -5.24
N ILE A 183 -15.59 7.50 -6.36
CA ILE A 183 -14.83 8.75 -6.48
C ILE A 183 -15.34 9.81 -5.49
N GLY A 184 -16.67 9.93 -5.34
CA GLY A 184 -17.27 10.83 -4.36
C GLY A 184 -16.86 10.50 -2.93
N LEU A 185 -16.89 9.22 -2.55
CA LEU A 185 -16.48 8.76 -1.23
C LEU A 185 -14.97 8.98 -1.00
N TYR A 186 -14.12 8.69 -1.99
CA TYR A 186 -12.68 8.92 -1.91
C TYR A 186 -12.32 10.41 -1.75
N ASN A 187 -12.98 11.29 -2.51
CA ASN A 187 -12.76 12.73 -2.42
C ASN A 187 -13.21 13.29 -1.06
N ASN A 188 -14.24 12.69 -0.46
CA ASN A 188 -14.69 13.03 0.89
C ASN A 188 -14.13 12.07 1.96
N ARG A 189 -13.02 11.38 1.69
CA ARG A 189 -12.51 10.30 2.56
C ARG A 189 -12.26 10.74 3.99
N ASN A 190 -11.86 12.00 4.21
CA ASN A 190 -11.58 12.49 5.56
C ASN A 190 -12.84 12.43 6.43
N ALA A 191 -13.96 12.97 5.95
CA ALA A 191 -15.24 12.91 6.66
C ALA A 191 -15.85 11.50 6.62
N TYR A 192 -15.79 10.81 5.47
CA TYR A 192 -16.30 9.46 5.33
C TYR A 192 -15.61 8.49 6.30
N CYS A 193 -14.31 8.65 6.56
CA CYS A 193 -13.53 7.75 7.40
C CYS A 193 -13.35 8.20 8.85
N GLU A 194 -14.05 9.26 9.29
CA GLU A 194 -14.15 9.60 10.72
C GLU A 194 -14.70 8.42 11.53
N GLN A 195 -15.66 7.70 10.94
CA GLN A 195 -16.10 6.40 11.45
C GLN A 195 -15.20 5.31 10.86
N GLN A 196 -14.23 4.83 11.64
CA GLN A 196 -13.28 3.79 11.22
C GLN A 196 -13.95 2.47 10.77
N SER A 197 -15.23 2.27 11.08
CA SER A 197 -16.01 1.10 10.65
C SER A 197 -16.44 1.13 9.18
N ASN A 198 -16.21 2.24 8.46
CA ASN A 198 -16.63 2.33 7.07
C ASN A 198 -15.74 1.48 6.15
N GLU A 199 -16.41 0.65 5.34
CA GLU A 199 -15.87 -0.50 4.60
C GLU A 199 -14.82 -0.21 3.52
N TYR A 200 -14.64 1.06 3.11
CA TYR A 200 -13.67 1.44 2.07
C TYR A 200 -12.48 2.24 2.58
N CYS A 201 -12.42 2.51 3.89
CA CYS A 201 -11.48 3.47 4.43
C CYS A 201 -10.03 3.03 4.39
N SER A 202 -9.78 1.75 4.66
CA SER A 202 -8.47 1.11 4.49
C SER A 202 -7.98 1.28 3.04
N GLU A 203 -8.83 0.94 2.08
CA GLU A 203 -8.55 0.97 0.65
C GLU A 203 -8.27 2.39 0.16
N PHE A 204 -9.10 3.37 0.54
CA PHE A 204 -8.87 4.77 0.16
C PHE A 204 -7.58 5.34 0.76
N LYS A 205 -7.26 4.98 2.00
CA LYS A 205 -6.00 5.39 2.63
C LYS A 205 -4.80 4.84 1.87
N GLU A 206 -4.83 3.56 1.50
CA GLU A 206 -3.75 2.91 0.76
C GLU A 206 -3.62 3.47 -0.67
N CYS A 207 -4.74 3.68 -1.38
CA CYS A 207 -4.74 4.34 -2.68
C CYS A 207 -4.13 5.74 -2.63
N TYR A 208 -4.49 6.54 -1.63
CA TYR A 208 -3.91 7.87 -1.44
C TYR A 208 -2.38 7.80 -1.25
N GLN A 209 -1.91 6.86 -0.43
CA GLN A 209 -0.47 6.66 -0.20
C GLN A 209 0.28 6.17 -1.45
N THR A 210 -0.37 5.40 -2.32
CA THR A 210 0.24 4.84 -3.54
C THR A 210 0.27 5.83 -4.69
N HIS A 211 -0.82 6.55 -4.93
CA HIS A 211 -0.98 7.39 -6.12
C HIS A 211 -0.76 8.88 -5.84
N ASN A 212 -0.80 9.30 -4.58
CA ASN A 212 -0.68 10.70 -4.16
C ASN A 212 -1.67 11.65 -4.87
N VAL A 213 -2.87 11.15 -5.19
CA VAL A 213 -3.92 11.94 -5.84
C VAL A 213 -4.94 12.39 -4.79
N ASN A 214 -4.94 13.68 -4.46
CA ASN A 214 -5.82 14.21 -3.41
C ASN A 214 -7.30 14.23 -3.79
N LYS A 215 -7.58 14.52 -5.06
CA LYS A 215 -8.92 14.72 -5.61
C LYS A 215 -8.99 14.13 -7.01
N LEU A 216 -10.02 13.34 -7.26
CA LEU A 216 -10.31 12.70 -8.54
C LEU A 216 -11.52 13.35 -9.20
N CYS A 217 -11.52 13.39 -10.53
CA CYS A 217 -12.63 13.91 -11.30
C CYS A 217 -13.72 12.87 -11.49
N LYS A 218 -14.98 13.26 -11.31
CA LYS A 218 -16.08 12.37 -11.67
C LYS A 218 -16.10 12.14 -13.17
N LEU A 219 -16.43 10.91 -13.56
CA LEU A 219 -16.56 10.49 -14.93
C LEU A 219 -17.70 11.25 -15.63
N GLN A 220 -17.33 12.08 -16.59
CA GLN A 220 -18.23 12.70 -17.57
C GLN A 220 -18.14 11.90 -18.86
N CYS A 221 -19.31 11.53 -19.41
CA CYS A 221 -19.40 10.80 -20.66
C CYS A 221 -20.09 11.70 -21.66
N ASN A 222 -19.40 12.06 -22.74
CA ASN A 222 -20.02 12.80 -23.82
C ASN A 222 -21.06 11.90 -24.47
N VAL A 223 -22.31 12.34 -24.51
CA VAL A 223 -23.35 11.66 -25.28
C VAL A 223 -23.17 12.16 -26.72
N GLU A 224 -22.61 11.33 -27.60
CA GLU A 224 -22.68 11.63 -29.02
C GLU A 224 -24.16 11.62 -29.45
N GLY A 225 -24.70 12.78 -29.85
CA GLY A 225 -26.00 12.88 -30.51
C GLY A 225 -27.02 13.90 -30.00
N ASP A 226 -26.71 14.75 -29.02
CA ASP A 226 -27.60 15.86 -28.61
C ASP A 226 -26.92 17.23 -28.87
N PRO A 227 -27.43 18.08 -29.79
CA PRO A 227 -26.86 19.40 -30.05
C PRO A 227 -27.16 20.43 -28.95
N SER A 228 -27.82 20.03 -27.86
CA SER A 228 -28.38 20.94 -26.86
C SER A 228 -27.82 20.77 -25.45
N GLN A 229 -26.52 20.61 -25.28
CA GLN A 229 -25.90 20.91 -23.97
C GLN A 229 -24.65 21.77 -24.16
N GLU A 230 -24.83 23.04 -23.79
CA GLU A 230 -23.82 23.99 -23.33
C GLU A 230 -22.70 23.24 -22.61
N GLU A 231 -21.45 23.51 -22.99
CA GLU A 231 -20.24 22.90 -22.44
C GLU A 231 -20.29 22.86 -20.91
N ALA A 232 -20.75 21.75 -20.35
CA ALA A 232 -20.65 21.50 -18.92
C ALA A 232 -19.17 21.29 -18.65
N LEU A 233 -18.50 22.37 -18.23
CA LEU A 233 -17.13 22.36 -17.76
C LEU A 233 -16.90 21.15 -16.84
N PRO A 234 -15.71 20.53 -16.87
CA PRO A 234 -15.37 19.47 -15.96
C PRO A 234 -15.71 19.89 -14.53
N LEU A 235 -16.28 19.00 -13.73
CA LEU A 235 -16.48 19.18 -12.29
C LEU A 235 -15.13 19.20 -11.50
N CYS A 236 -14.09 19.72 -12.15
CA CYS A 236 -12.70 19.81 -11.76
C CYS A 236 -12.05 21.14 -12.14
N SER A 237 -12.84 22.20 -12.36
CA SER A 237 -12.28 23.55 -12.30
C SER A 237 -12.08 23.92 -10.82
N GLY A 238 -10.81 23.96 -10.40
CA GLY A 238 -10.40 24.42 -9.08
C GLY A 238 -10.77 25.89 -8.88
N VAL A 239 -11.51 26.18 -7.83
CA VAL A 239 -11.35 27.46 -7.12
C VAL A 239 -10.29 27.18 -6.07
N ASP A 240 -9.06 27.62 -6.35
CA ASP A 240 -8.05 27.80 -5.31
C ASP A 240 -8.64 28.73 -4.27
N SER A 241 -9.02 28.19 -3.12
CA SER A 241 -9.23 29.00 -1.92
C SER A 241 -7.85 29.35 -1.38
N SER A 242 -7.18 30.30 -2.04
CA SER A 242 -6.24 31.16 -1.33
C SER A 242 -7.05 31.92 -0.30
N THR A 243 -6.89 31.55 0.97
CA THR A 243 -7.19 32.39 2.11
C THR A 243 -6.44 33.72 1.94
N GLN A 244 -7.14 34.75 1.47
CA GLN A 244 -6.83 36.13 1.82
C GLN A 244 -7.94 36.60 2.75
N ASP A 245 -7.61 36.58 4.04
CA ASP A 245 -8.21 37.45 5.03
C ASP A 245 -8.14 38.89 4.52
N SER A 246 -9.32 39.47 4.29
CA SER A 246 -9.50 40.91 4.22
C SER A 246 -10.90 41.21 4.75
N SER A 247 -11.02 41.21 6.07
CA SER A 247 -12.14 41.82 6.77
C SER A 247 -12.04 43.34 6.64
N GLY A 248 -12.60 43.90 5.57
CA GLY A 248 -12.85 45.33 5.44
C GLY A 248 -14.24 45.68 6.00
N LEU A 249 -14.31 46.08 7.27
CA LEU A 249 -15.49 46.78 7.80
C LEU A 249 -15.07 48.19 8.23
N ASN A 250 -15.41 49.16 7.39
CA ASN A 250 -15.36 50.58 7.71
C ASN A 250 -16.54 50.94 8.61
N THR A 251 -16.31 51.71 9.68
CA THR A 251 -17.05 52.94 10.07
C THR A 251 -16.33 53.59 11.28
N PRO A 252 -16.29 54.94 11.42
CA PRO A 252 -15.25 55.65 12.17
C PRO A 252 -15.73 56.27 13.49
N GLY A 253 -14.77 56.62 14.37
CA GLY A 253 -14.97 57.69 15.35
C GLY A 253 -14.22 57.53 16.68
N GLY A 254 -13.49 58.56 17.11
CA GLY A 254 -13.32 58.87 18.54
C GLY A 254 -11.90 58.89 19.14
N ARG A 255 -11.12 59.92 18.81
CA ARG A 255 -10.33 60.84 19.69
C ARG A 255 -9.74 60.36 21.05
N LEU A 256 -8.40 60.51 21.12
CA LEU A 256 -7.47 61.01 22.17
C LEU A 256 -7.77 60.87 23.68
N ASP A 257 -6.69 60.46 24.39
CA ASP A 257 -6.12 60.99 25.65
C ASP A 257 -6.22 60.17 26.97
N GLN A 258 -5.00 59.82 27.44
CA GLN A 258 -4.39 60.21 28.73
C GLN A 258 -4.65 59.41 30.03
N TYR A 259 -3.57 58.73 30.47
CA TYR A 259 -2.92 58.68 31.81
C TYR A 259 -3.75 58.48 33.11
N THR A 260 -3.41 57.43 33.88
CA THR A 260 -2.99 57.48 35.32
C THR A 260 -2.71 56.07 35.87
N ASP A 261 -1.44 55.74 36.00
CA ASP A 261 -0.66 55.37 37.21
C ASP A 261 -1.27 54.70 38.48
N ILE A 262 -0.39 53.87 39.10
CA ILE A 262 -0.28 53.41 40.51
C ILE A 262 -1.07 52.13 40.90
N GLU A 263 -0.37 50.99 41.12
CA GLU A 263 0.17 50.57 42.44
C GLU A 263 0.78 49.15 42.38
N HIS A 264 2.00 49.00 42.94
CA HIS A 264 2.69 47.74 43.20
C HIS A 264 2.44 47.33 44.66
N PRO A 265 2.38 46.03 44.98
CA PRO A 265 3.40 45.55 45.93
C PRO A 265 4.01 44.18 45.59
N GLU A 266 5.35 44.18 45.63
CA GLU A 266 6.33 43.17 46.05
C GLU A 266 5.80 41.92 46.80
N ASN A 267 6.36 40.70 46.78
CA ASN A 267 7.56 39.98 46.31
C ASN A 267 7.34 38.47 46.73
N PRO A 268 8.26 37.48 46.59
CA PRO A 268 9.14 37.05 45.50
C PRO A 268 8.99 35.53 45.19
N SER A 269 9.11 35.10 43.91
CA SER A 269 9.07 33.66 43.55
C SER A 269 10.45 33.10 43.21
N ILE A 270 10.93 32.22 44.11
CA ILE A 270 11.66 30.96 43.88
C ILE A 270 12.75 30.97 42.81
N SER A 271 14.00 30.98 43.30
CA SER A 271 15.21 30.63 42.55
C SER A 271 15.11 29.20 41.97
N ILE A 272 15.09 29.09 40.65
CA ILE A 272 15.18 27.82 39.92
C ILE A 272 16.66 27.45 39.81
N THR A 273 17.12 26.59 40.72
CA THR A 273 18.40 25.90 40.57
C THR A 273 18.26 24.80 39.52
N THR A 274 19.00 24.98 38.43
CA THR A 274 19.22 24.04 37.34
C THR A 274 19.90 22.77 37.83
N ALA A 275 19.16 21.66 37.80
CA ALA A 275 19.72 20.31 37.87
C ALA A 275 19.12 19.48 36.74
N VAL A 276 19.63 19.69 35.53
CA VAL A 276 19.42 18.79 34.39
C VAL A 276 20.76 18.09 34.15
N VAL A 277 20.70 16.78 33.91
CA VAL A 277 21.80 15.78 33.77
C VAL A 277 22.07 15.03 35.08
N PRO A 278 21.55 13.78 35.21
CA PRO A 278 22.03 12.67 34.38
C PRO A 278 20.91 11.72 33.89
N THR A 279 19.90 12.22 33.18
CA THR A 279 18.88 11.35 32.56
C THR A 279 19.40 10.58 31.34
N MET A 280 20.45 11.07 30.69
CA MET A 280 21.01 10.44 29.48
C MET A 280 21.68 9.10 29.77
N VAL A 281 22.40 8.95 30.90
CA VAL A 281 23.13 7.71 31.22
C VAL A 281 22.16 6.56 31.52
N VAL A 282 21.04 6.87 32.18
CA VAL A 282 19.98 5.90 32.47
C VAL A 282 19.31 5.42 31.18
N LEU A 283 19.10 6.30 30.21
CA LEU A 283 18.59 5.92 28.88
C LEU A 283 19.56 4.98 28.13
N PHE A 284 20.87 5.23 28.16
CA PHE A 284 21.86 4.38 27.48
C PHE A 284 21.98 2.96 28.04
N VAL A 285 21.63 2.75 29.32
CA VAL A 285 21.63 1.40 29.93
C VAL A 285 20.30 0.69 29.72
N ILE A 286 19.18 1.42 29.75
CA ILE A 286 17.83 0.84 29.57
C ILE A 286 17.57 0.48 28.10
N PHE A 287 18.02 1.29 27.14
CA PHE A 287 17.84 1.03 25.69
C PHE A 287 18.33 -0.35 25.22
N PRO A 288 19.55 -0.82 25.54
CA PRO A 288 20.02 -2.14 25.11
C PRO A 288 19.26 -3.29 25.79
N ILE A 289 18.78 -3.11 27.02
CA ILE A 289 17.98 -4.10 27.74
C ILE A 289 16.59 -4.22 27.11
N LEU A 290 15.95 -3.09 26.80
CA LEU A 290 14.68 -3.07 26.08
C LEU A 290 14.82 -3.59 24.65
N TYR A 291 15.91 -3.26 23.94
CA TYR A 291 16.21 -3.80 22.61
C TYR A 291 16.35 -5.33 22.63
N LYS A 292 16.95 -5.90 23.69
CA LYS A 292 17.09 -7.35 23.87
C LYS A 292 15.77 -8.05 24.24
N LEU A 293 14.78 -7.31 24.75
CA LEU A 293 13.47 -7.83 25.19
C LEU A 293 12.32 -7.51 24.24
N THR A 294 12.54 -6.68 23.22
CA THR A 294 11.51 -6.37 22.20
C THR A 294 11.76 -7.23 20.96
N PRO A 295 10.77 -7.92 20.38
CA PRO A 295 10.94 -8.78 19.18
C PRO A 295 11.32 -8.00 17.90
N VAL A 296 11.68 -6.71 18.04
CA VAL A 296 12.05 -5.78 16.97
C VAL A 296 13.39 -6.14 16.33
N GLY A 297 14.31 -6.80 17.03
CA GLY A 297 15.61 -7.19 16.47
C GLY A 297 15.50 -8.11 15.24
N SER A 298 14.55 -9.06 15.25
CA SER A 298 14.30 -9.94 14.10
C SER A 298 13.78 -9.17 12.88
N ARG A 299 12.90 -8.19 13.10
CA ARG A 299 12.32 -7.33 12.06
C ARG A 299 13.33 -6.32 11.54
N LEU A 300 14.14 -5.72 12.40
CA LEU A 300 15.23 -4.83 12.02
C LEU A 300 16.28 -5.56 11.18
N ARG A 301 16.68 -6.77 11.57
CA ARG A 301 17.61 -7.58 10.77
C ARG A 301 17.03 -7.87 9.38
N LYS A 302 15.75 -8.25 9.28
CA LYS A 302 15.08 -8.45 7.98
C LYS A 302 15.03 -7.15 7.16
N TYR A 303 14.68 -6.02 7.78
CA TYR A 303 14.67 -4.71 7.13
C TYR A 303 16.07 -4.29 6.62
N ILE A 304 17.11 -4.48 7.43
CA ILE A 304 18.50 -4.19 7.04
C ILE A 304 18.96 -5.11 5.90
N LEU A 305 18.61 -6.40 5.93
CA LEU A 305 18.90 -7.34 4.84
C LEU A 305 18.21 -6.90 3.54
N ARG A 306 16.95 -6.43 3.59
CA ARG A 306 16.23 -5.88 2.43
C ARG A 306 16.91 -4.67 1.83
N ILE A 307 17.31 -3.71 2.66
CA ILE A 307 18.06 -2.53 2.20
C ILE A 307 19.38 -2.95 1.55
N LYS A 308 20.12 -3.87 2.17
CA LYS A 308 21.41 -4.34 1.65
C LYS A 308 21.25 -5.02 0.28
N ASN A 309 20.26 -5.89 0.12
CA ASN A 309 20.02 -6.57 -1.17
C ASN A 309 19.65 -5.58 -2.28
N PHE A 310 18.83 -4.57 -1.98
CA PHE A 310 18.49 -3.52 -2.96
C PHE A 310 19.72 -2.70 -3.39
N LEU A 311 20.56 -2.28 -2.43
CA LEU A 311 21.77 -1.51 -2.73
C LEU A 311 22.81 -2.31 -3.51
N LEU A 312 22.90 -3.62 -3.28
CA LEU A 312 23.78 -4.51 -4.05
C LEU A 312 23.30 -4.70 -5.49
N ASN A 313 22.00 -4.96 -5.69
CA ASN A 313 21.43 -5.13 -7.04
C ASN A 313 21.41 -3.82 -7.84
N SER A 314 21.33 -2.66 -7.18
CA SER A 314 21.42 -1.36 -7.85
C SER A 314 22.83 -1.06 -8.42
N ASN A 315 23.87 -1.70 -7.90
CA ASN A 315 25.25 -1.50 -8.36
C ASN A 315 25.67 -2.45 -9.50
N GLU A 316 24.86 -3.49 -9.77
CA GLU A 316 25.13 -4.46 -10.83
C GLU A 316 24.78 -3.92 -12.23
N ASN A 317 23.92 -2.89 -12.33
CA ASN A 317 23.61 -2.19 -13.59
C ASN A 317 24.54 -1.00 -13.90
N SER A 318 25.57 -0.77 -13.09
CA SER A 318 26.54 0.30 -13.31
C SER A 318 27.92 -0.05 -12.79
N THR A 319 28.51 -1.14 -13.28
CA THR A 319 29.95 -1.38 -13.18
C THR A 319 30.48 -2.04 -14.46
N GLY A 320 30.38 -1.31 -15.57
CA GLY A 320 31.36 -1.44 -16.64
C GLY A 320 32.69 -0.91 -16.11
N THR A 321 33.69 -1.80 -16.02
CA THR A 321 35.11 -1.54 -15.76
C THR A 321 35.46 -0.81 -14.46
N ILE A 322 36.09 -1.53 -13.52
CA ILE A 322 37.31 -1.18 -12.76
C ILE A 322 37.36 -2.03 -11.47
N PHE A 323 38.11 -3.13 -11.56
CA PHE A 323 39.07 -3.68 -10.59
C PHE A 323 39.23 -5.19 -10.81
N GLU A 324 39.98 -5.54 -11.86
CA GLU A 324 40.85 -6.72 -11.79
C GLU A 324 41.99 -6.42 -10.81
N HIS A 325 42.44 -7.47 -10.13
CA HIS A 325 43.44 -7.49 -9.05
C HIS A 325 42.97 -6.96 -7.68
N ILE A 326 42.55 -7.90 -6.82
CA ILE A 326 43.43 -8.45 -5.77
C ILE A 326 42.99 -9.90 -5.54
N SER A 327 43.81 -10.83 -6.02
CA SER A 327 43.89 -12.19 -5.50
C SER A 327 44.88 -12.18 -4.35
N GLU A 328 44.45 -12.49 -3.15
CA GLU A 328 45.27 -13.28 -2.23
C GLU A 328 44.38 -14.12 -1.33
N SER A 329 44.75 -15.38 -1.25
CA SER A 329 44.05 -16.50 -0.65
C SER A 329 44.10 -16.45 0.87
N ASP A 330 42.99 -16.81 1.52
CA ASP A 330 43.08 -17.43 2.84
C ASP A 330 42.24 -18.71 2.89
N ASN A 331 42.95 -19.76 3.28
CA ASN A 331 42.58 -21.16 3.26
C ASN A 331 42.16 -21.53 4.69
N GLU A 332 40.86 -21.61 4.99
CA GLU A 332 40.40 -22.11 6.29
C GLU A 332 39.85 -23.53 6.20
N ASN A 333 40.68 -24.47 6.65
CA ASN A 333 40.32 -25.84 6.98
C ASN A 333 39.23 -25.88 8.05
N TYR A 334 38.02 -26.31 7.68
CA TYR A 334 36.95 -26.61 8.63
C TYR A 334 37.21 -27.94 9.36
N LYS A 335 37.84 -27.90 10.53
CA LYS A 335 38.01 -29.06 11.42
C LYS A 335 36.68 -29.37 12.11
N LYS A 336 35.98 -30.37 11.60
CA LYS A 336 34.77 -30.99 12.16
C LYS A 336 35.04 -31.52 13.57
N SER A 337 34.51 -30.84 14.60
CA SER A 337 34.41 -31.38 15.96
C SER A 337 33.30 -32.42 16.01
N SER A 338 33.67 -33.70 16.16
CA SER A 338 32.75 -34.78 16.54
C SER A 338 33.02 -35.17 17.99
N HIS A 339 32.10 -34.83 18.88
CA HIS A 339 32.13 -35.27 20.27
C HIS A 339 31.71 -36.74 20.35
N TYR A 340 32.62 -37.63 20.77
CA TYR A 340 32.31 -38.99 21.18
C TYR A 340 32.52 -39.10 22.71
N LEU A 341 31.45 -39.45 23.43
CA LEU A 341 31.50 -39.87 24.82
C LEU A 341 32.00 -41.32 24.88
N ALA A 342 33.15 -41.55 25.51
CA ALA A 342 33.67 -42.88 25.78
C ALA A 342 33.11 -43.38 27.13
N TYR A 343 32.50 -44.56 27.13
CA TYR A 343 32.22 -45.33 28.34
C TYR A 343 33.50 -46.05 28.77
N HIS A 344 33.88 -45.91 30.05
CA HIS A 344 34.88 -46.76 30.69
C HIS A 344 34.24 -48.06 31.19
N SER A 345 34.89 -49.19 30.95
CA SER A 345 34.66 -50.44 31.67
C SER A 345 35.96 -50.91 32.32
N SER A 346 35.87 -51.13 33.64
CA SER A 346 36.78 -51.85 34.56
C SER A 346 38.19 -51.31 34.75
#